data_AF-A0AAE6JCA9-F1
#
_entry.id   AF-A0AAE6JCA9-F1
#
_cell.length_a   1.000
_cell.length_b   1.000
_cell.length_c   1.000
_cell.angle_alpha   90.00
_cell.angle_beta   90.00
_cell.angle_gamma   90.00
#
_symmetry.space_group_name_H-M   'P 1'
#
loop_
_entity.id
_entity.type
_entity.pdbx_description
1 polymer ?
#
loop_
_entity_poly.entity_id
_entity_poly.type
_entity_poly.pdbx_seq_one_letter_code
_entity_poly.pdbx_strand_id
1 'polypeptide(L)'
;MDDQRTYDILEKLLNEGYNEENREDELHLHKALRKTESIFLFRTICAALGTSGGLFAVPTLMAYALETGPKAVAANKAIKTIKKRIEKDSVSELKDFFLPAYWKPIWVASKAKFISYVACLTGLLYNEEFFEGEVIDELGEKLVKEMAIDLSPHQSFRELRLCLPEIDMEEDLTSVLVNFSNELMSESAIADAAISINSDSQLDENIANMQCDYLLTRLHLPVDDDQFRLMLKAAAILNQP
;
A
#
# COMPACT_ATOMS: atom_id res chain seq x y z
N MET A 1 1.47 -20.46 8.20
CA MET A 1 0.63 -21.30 7.33
C MET A 1 1.45 -21.60 6.09
N ASP A 2 1.86 -22.85 5.94
CA ASP A 2 2.53 -23.41 4.76
C ASP A 2 1.44 -24.06 3.89
N ASP A 3 0.82 -23.29 2.99
CA ASP A 3 -0.24 -23.78 2.10
C ASP A 3 0.37 -24.29 0.78
N GLN A 4 -0.04 -25.48 0.34
CA GLN A 4 0.44 -26.17 -0.87
C GLN A 4 0.38 -25.26 -2.09
N ARG A 5 -0.69 -24.46 -2.22
CA ARG A 5 -0.85 -23.50 -3.31
C ARG A 5 0.33 -22.51 -3.39
N THR A 6 0.85 -22.07 -2.25
CA THR A 6 1.98 -21.14 -2.22
C THR A 6 3.24 -21.82 -2.76
N TYR A 7 3.48 -23.08 -2.42
CA TYR A 7 4.64 -23.83 -2.93
C TYR A 7 4.54 -24.10 -4.43
N ASP A 8 3.36 -24.47 -4.93
CA ASP A 8 3.14 -24.69 -6.36
C ASP A 8 3.40 -23.40 -7.17
N ILE A 9 2.93 -22.26 -6.67
CA ILE A 9 3.19 -20.94 -7.27
C ILE A 9 4.68 -20.60 -7.24
N LEU A 10 5.37 -20.85 -6.11
CA LEU A 10 6.81 -20.59 -6.00
C LEU A 10 7.62 -21.40 -7.01
N GLU A 11 7.31 -22.70 -7.16
CA GLU A 11 7.97 -23.57 -8.13
C GLU A 11 7.74 -23.08 -9.56
N LYS A 12 6.49 -22.75 -9.91
CA LYS A 12 6.13 -22.20 -11.22
C LYS A 12 6.94 -20.94 -11.53
N LEU A 13 6.88 -19.92 -10.68
CA LEU A 13 7.52 -18.62 -10.95
C LEU A 13 9.06 -18.67 -10.95
N LEU A 14 9.66 -19.57 -10.17
CA LEU A 14 11.11 -19.78 -10.18
C LEU A 14 11.59 -20.45 -11.48
N ASN A 15 10.75 -21.30 -12.08
CA ASN A 15 11.11 -22.05 -13.29
C ASN A 15 10.75 -21.32 -14.59
N GLU A 16 9.59 -20.68 -14.65
CA GLU A 16 9.05 -20.06 -15.88
C GLU A 16 9.55 -18.63 -16.08
N GLY A 17 9.95 -17.94 -15.02
CA GLY A 17 10.35 -16.54 -15.10
C GLY A 17 9.18 -15.59 -15.33
N TYR A 18 9.42 -14.47 -16.01
CA TYR A 18 8.36 -13.50 -16.29
C TYR A 18 7.34 -14.03 -17.30
N ASN A 19 6.08 -13.95 -16.91
CA ASN A 19 4.93 -14.06 -17.81
C ASN A 19 3.86 -13.06 -17.33
N GLU A 20 3.25 -12.30 -18.25
CA GLU A 20 2.16 -11.36 -17.94
C GLU A 20 0.93 -12.05 -17.33
N GLU A 21 0.76 -13.35 -17.60
CA GLU A 21 -0.31 -14.18 -17.03
C GLU A 21 -0.10 -14.50 -15.53
N ASN A 22 1.07 -14.20 -14.96
CA ASN A 22 1.39 -14.50 -13.56
C ASN A 22 0.79 -13.51 -12.54
N ARG A 23 -0.06 -12.57 -12.98
CA ARG A 23 -0.59 -11.50 -12.11
C ARG A 23 -1.25 -12.01 -10.83
N GLU A 24 -2.10 -13.03 -10.93
CA GLU A 24 -2.80 -13.59 -9.76
C GLU A 24 -1.83 -14.31 -8.81
N ASP A 25 -0.85 -15.01 -9.38
CA ASP A 25 0.18 -15.72 -8.64
C ASP A 25 1.09 -14.74 -7.87
N GLU A 26 1.51 -13.64 -8.51
CA GLU A 26 2.27 -12.57 -7.86
C GLU A 26 1.47 -11.93 -6.72
N LEU A 27 0.18 -11.65 -6.94
CA LEU A 27 -0.70 -11.09 -5.91
C LEU A 27 -0.83 -12.03 -4.69
N HIS A 28 -0.99 -13.34 -4.93
CA HIS A 28 -1.01 -14.34 -3.86
C HIS A 28 0.30 -14.34 -3.08
N LEU A 29 1.43 -14.26 -3.77
CA LEU A 29 2.75 -14.17 -3.14
C LEU A 29 2.95 -12.88 -2.33
N HIS A 30 2.39 -11.73 -2.73
CA HIS A 30 2.43 -10.50 -1.93
C HIS A 30 1.71 -10.69 -0.59
N LYS A 31 0.50 -11.26 -0.62
CA LYS A 31 -0.29 -11.57 0.58
C LYS A 31 0.46 -12.56 1.49
N ALA A 32 1.08 -13.58 0.91
CA ALA A 32 1.90 -14.54 1.65
C ALA A 32 3.16 -13.90 2.27
N LEU A 33 3.82 -13.00 1.53
CA LEU A 33 5.01 -12.27 1.98
C LEU A 33 4.72 -11.40 3.22
N ARG A 34 3.56 -10.73 3.26
CA ARG A 34 3.15 -9.90 4.41
C ARG A 34 2.84 -10.71 5.67
N LYS A 35 2.31 -11.91 5.49
CA LYS A 35 1.86 -12.78 6.60
C LYS A 35 2.94 -13.75 7.10
N THR A 36 4.03 -13.94 6.36
CA THR A 36 5.04 -14.94 6.73
C THR A 36 6.03 -14.45 7.79
N GLU A 37 6.13 -15.23 8.86
CA GLU A 37 7.16 -15.08 9.89
C GLU A 37 8.42 -15.89 9.56
N SER A 38 8.31 -16.89 8.67
CA SER A 38 9.42 -17.75 8.28
C SER A 38 10.37 -16.99 7.36
N ILE A 39 11.60 -16.74 7.85
CA ILE A 39 12.63 -16.08 7.04
C ILE A 39 13.02 -16.89 5.79
N PHE A 40 12.92 -18.22 5.87
CA PHE A 40 13.18 -19.08 4.72
C PHE A 40 12.11 -18.87 3.65
N LEU A 41 10.84 -18.98 4.02
CA LEU A 41 9.73 -18.77 3.09
C LEU A 41 9.74 -17.35 2.52
N PHE A 42 10.00 -16.34 3.35
CA PHE A 42 10.15 -14.95 2.91
C PHE A 42 11.21 -14.81 1.81
N ARG A 43 12.39 -15.40 2.01
CA ARG A 43 13.49 -15.37 1.03
C ARG A 43 13.10 -16.05 -0.28
N THR A 44 12.42 -17.18 -0.20
CA THR A 44 11.95 -17.92 -1.38
C THR A 44 10.91 -17.13 -2.16
N ILE A 45 9.96 -16.48 -1.47
CA ILE A 45 8.97 -15.59 -2.09
C ILE A 45 9.67 -14.40 -2.77
N CYS A 46 10.62 -13.74 -2.10
CA CYS A 46 11.40 -12.66 -2.72
C CYS A 46 12.14 -13.14 -3.98
N ALA A 47 12.71 -14.34 -3.97
CA ALA A 47 13.40 -14.90 -5.14
C ALA A 47 12.43 -15.15 -6.30
N ALA A 48 11.26 -15.73 -6.02
CA ALA A 48 10.21 -15.97 -7.01
C ALA A 48 9.69 -14.65 -7.62
N LEU A 49 9.33 -13.66 -6.79
CA LEU A 49 8.90 -12.33 -7.26
C LEU A 49 10.01 -11.62 -8.05
N GLY A 50 11.26 -11.73 -7.62
CA GLY A 50 12.40 -11.18 -8.34
C GLY A 50 12.61 -11.82 -9.73
N THR A 51 12.32 -13.11 -9.85
CA THR A 51 12.48 -13.91 -11.08
C THR A 51 11.30 -13.69 -12.04
N SER A 52 10.08 -13.65 -11.51
CA SER A 52 8.90 -13.22 -12.27
C SER A 52 9.10 -11.80 -12.79
N GLY A 53 9.62 -10.87 -11.97
CA GLY A 53 10.04 -9.57 -12.50
C GLY A 53 8.91 -8.58 -12.71
N GLY A 54 7.72 -8.79 -12.13
CA GLY A 54 6.61 -7.85 -12.15
C GLY A 54 6.90 -6.55 -11.40
N LEU A 55 6.55 -5.41 -12.00
CA LEU A 55 6.70 -4.09 -11.38
C LEU A 55 5.79 -3.89 -10.17
N PHE A 56 4.64 -4.56 -10.15
CA PHE A 56 3.67 -4.52 -9.04
C PHE A 56 4.24 -5.05 -7.72
N ALA A 57 5.30 -5.85 -7.76
CA ALA A 57 5.97 -6.35 -6.55
C ALA A 57 6.90 -5.33 -5.89
N VAL A 58 7.35 -4.32 -6.64
CA VAL A 58 8.37 -3.38 -6.19
C VAL A 58 7.95 -2.59 -4.94
N PRO A 59 6.74 -2.02 -4.83
CA PRO A 59 6.35 -1.23 -3.65
C PRO A 59 6.39 -2.07 -2.36
N THR A 60 5.81 -3.28 -2.39
CA THR A 60 5.82 -4.22 -1.26
C THR A 60 7.25 -4.61 -0.88
N LEU A 61 8.10 -4.94 -1.86
CA LEU A 61 9.51 -5.26 -1.60
C LEU A 61 10.26 -4.05 -1.05
N MET A 62 9.97 -2.84 -1.53
CA MET A 62 10.61 -1.60 -1.09
C MET A 62 10.28 -1.29 0.37
N ALA A 63 9.05 -1.56 0.79
CA ALA A 63 8.63 -1.42 2.19
C ALA A 63 9.48 -2.27 3.14
N TYR A 64 9.84 -3.50 2.73
CA TYR A 64 10.76 -4.38 3.47
C TYR A 64 12.23 -4.01 3.31
N ALA A 65 12.62 -3.43 2.17
CA ALA A 65 14.00 -3.04 1.90
C ALA A 65 14.50 -1.93 2.85
N LEU A 66 13.58 -1.13 3.40
CA LEU A 66 13.84 -0.09 4.41
C LEU A 66 14.02 -0.63 5.83
N GLU A 67 13.67 -1.89 6.09
CA GLU A 67 13.86 -2.51 7.38
C GLU A 67 15.33 -2.88 7.61
N THR A 68 15.63 -3.40 8.80
CA THR A 68 16.95 -3.96 9.11
C THR A 68 16.88 -5.49 9.13
N GLY A 69 18.01 -6.13 8.80
CA GLY A 69 18.17 -7.57 8.94
C GLY A 69 17.83 -8.42 7.71
N PRO A 70 17.58 -9.73 7.90
CA PRO A 70 17.51 -10.71 6.82
C PRO A 70 16.41 -10.48 5.77
N LYS A 71 15.25 -9.93 6.17
CA LYS A 71 14.14 -9.62 5.26
C LYS A 71 14.52 -8.51 4.28
N ALA A 72 15.13 -7.43 4.78
CA ALA A 72 15.62 -6.33 3.96
C ALA A 72 16.66 -6.79 2.93
N VAL A 73 17.57 -7.69 3.29
CA VAL A 73 18.56 -8.25 2.34
C VAL A 73 17.87 -9.03 1.21
N ALA A 74 16.85 -9.83 1.53
CA ALA A 74 16.12 -10.61 0.55
C ALA A 74 15.33 -9.71 -0.41
N ALA A 75 14.63 -8.71 0.14
CA ALA A 75 13.86 -7.75 -0.65
C ALA A 75 14.76 -6.93 -1.58
N ASN A 76 15.89 -6.40 -1.08
CA ASN A 76 16.87 -5.67 -1.89
C ASN A 76 17.43 -6.52 -3.05
N LYS A 77 17.65 -7.84 -2.83
CA LYS A 77 18.07 -8.75 -3.89
C LYS A 77 17.00 -8.91 -4.96
N ALA A 78 15.74 -9.10 -4.57
CA ALA A 78 14.61 -9.21 -5.49
C ALA A 78 14.46 -7.94 -6.35
N ILE A 79 14.46 -6.77 -5.71
CA ILE A 79 14.42 -5.46 -6.39
C ILE A 79 15.55 -5.32 -7.40
N LYS A 80 16.78 -5.72 -7.03
CA LYS A 80 17.93 -5.68 -7.95
C LYS A 80 17.74 -6.60 -9.15
N THR A 81 17.12 -7.77 -8.98
CA THR A 81 16.81 -8.68 -10.09
C THR A 81 15.78 -8.07 -11.02
N ILE A 82 14.68 -7.51 -10.47
CA ILE A 82 13.64 -6.80 -11.24
C ILE A 82 14.26 -5.65 -12.02
N LYS A 83 15.04 -4.79 -11.35
CA LYS A 83 15.69 -3.63 -11.95
C LYS A 83 16.62 -4.01 -13.11
N LYS A 84 17.47 -5.04 -12.94
CA LYS A 84 18.38 -5.51 -14.00
C LYS A 84 17.67 -5.98 -15.28
N ARG A 85 16.45 -6.49 -15.15
CA ARG A 85 15.63 -6.90 -16.29
C ARG A 85 15.19 -5.67 -17.08
N ILE A 86 14.75 -4.63 -16.39
CA ILE A 86 14.22 -3.39 -16.96
C ILE A 86 15.35 -2.48 -17.48
N GLU A 87 16.53 -2.49 -16.86
CA GLU A 87 17.69 -1.71 -17.31
C GLU A 87 18.14 -2.02 -18.76
N LYS A 88 17.60 -3.08 -19.39
CA LYS A 88 17.79 -3.36 -20.82
C LYS A 88 16.95 -2.46 -21.75
N ASP A 89 15.82 -1.96 -21.25
CA ASP A 89 14.89 -1.10 -21.99
C ASP A 89 14.93 0.30 -21.34
N SER A 90 15.64 1.22 -21.99
CA SER A 90 16.05 2.53 -21.47
C SER A 90 14.88 3.50 -21.25
N VAL A 91 14.05 3.27 -20.24
CA VAL A 91 13.00 4.19 -19.81
C VAL A 91 13.55 5.04 -18.66
N SER A 92 14.00 6.26 -18.98
CA SER A 92 14.54 7.20 -18.00
C SER A 92 13.57 7.57 -16.87
N GLU A 93 12.27 7.38 -17.11
CA GLU A 93 11.17 7.68 -16.18
C GLU A 93 11.09 6.69 -15.01
N LEU A 94 11.71 5.49 -15.12
CA LEU A 94 11.73 4.49 -14.06
C LEU A 94 12.88 4.65 -13.07
N LYS A 95 13.72 5.69 -13.19
CA LYS A 95 14.84 5.90 -12.27
C LYS A 95 14.38 6.09 -10.83
N ASP A 96 13.32 6.86 -10.64
CA ASP A 96 12.78 7.17 -9.32
C ASP A 96 11.86 6.06 -8.80
N PHE A 97 11.31 5.22 -9.68
CA PHE A 97 10.46 4.08 -9.35
C PHE A 97 11.12 3.09 -8.37
N PHE A 98 12.44 2.96 -8.42
CA PHE A 98 13.20 2.09 -7.51
C PHE A 98 13.76 2.83 -6.28
N LEU A 99 13.28 4.04 -6.00
CA LEU A 99 13.61 4.79 -4.80
C LEU A 99 12.48 4.63 -3.76
N PRO A 100 12.79 4.37 -2.47
CA PRO A 100 11.76 4.28 -1.45
C PRO A 100 10.89 5.53 -1.32
N ALA A 101 11.45 6.72 -1.58
CA ALA A 101 10.72 7.98 -1.48
C ALA A 101 9.58 8.11 -2.50
N TYR A 102 9.70 7.45 -3.67
CA TYR A 102 8.66 7.49 -4.72
C TYR A 102 7.35 6.84 -4.27
N TRP A 103 7.44 5.84 -3.39
CA TRP A 103 6.28 5.07 -2.91
C TRP A 103 5.62 5.66 -1.68
N LYS A 104 6.25 6.65 -1.04
CA LYS A 104 5.67 7.33 0.11
C LYS A 104 4.58 8.29 -0.39
N PRO A 105 3.33 8.15 0.09
CA PRO A 105 2.32 9.13 -0.25
C PRO A 105 2.69 10.49 0.35
N ILE A 106 2.52 11.52 -0.46
CA ILE A 106 2.81 12.91 -0.09
C ILE A 106 1.51 13.53 0.42
N TRP A 107 1.52 14.00 1.66
CA TRP A 107 0.38 14.71 2.22
C TRP A 107 0.43 16.20 1.87
N VAL A 108 -0.63 16.72 1.27
CA VAL A 108 -0.74 18.11 0.83
C VAL A 108 -1.91 18.85 1.48
N ALA A 109 -2.89 18.12 2.03
CA ALA A 109 -4.03 18.71 2.71
C ALA A 109 -3.68 19.25 4.12
N SER A 110 -4.66 19.88 4.76
CA SER A 110 -4.46 20.44 6.10
C SER A 110 -4.23 19.38 7.18
N LYS A 111 -3.67 19.79 8.33
CA LYS A 111 -3.48 18.93 9.50
C LYS A 111 -4.81 18.43 10.08
N ALA A 112 -5.86 19.25 9.98
CA ALA A 112 -7.21 18.84 10.37
C ALA A 112 -7.71 17.68 9.49
N LYS A 113 -7.55 17.79 8.16
CA LYS A 113 -7.88 16.69 7.24
C LYS A 113 -7.02 15.45 7.47
N PHE A 114 -5.77 15.62 7.91
CA PHE A 114 -4.92 14.49 8.28
C PHE A 114 -5.46 13.75 9.51
N ILE A 115 -5.93 14.47 10.53
CA ILE A 115 -6.59 13.84 11.68
C ILE A 115 -7.85 13.09 11.24
N SER A 116 -8.69 13.72 10.41
CA SER A 116 -9.89 13.05 9.87
C SER A 116 -9.54 11.80 9.07
N TYR A 117 -8.45 11.84 8.29
CA TYR A 117 -7.94 10.69 7.55
C TYR A 117 -7.59 9.52 8.48
N VAL A 118 -6.83 9.78 9.55
CA VAL A 118 -6.50 8.75 10.55
C VAL A 118 -7.76 8.23 11.23
N ALA A 119 -8.68 9.11 11.63
CA ALA A 119 -9.92 8.73 12.27
C ALA A 119 -10.81 7.86 11.36
N CYS A 120 -10.92 8.21 10.07
CA CYS A 120 -11.66 7.42 9.08
C CYS A 120 -11.07 6.03 8.92
N LEU A 121 -9.73 5.92 8.80
CA LEU A 121 -9.08 4.61 8.73
C LEU A 121 -9.36 3.80 9.99
N THR A 122 -9.20 4.36 11.18
CA THR A 122 -9.45 3.63 12.42
C THR A 122 -10.92 3.20 12.56
N GLY A 123 -11.87 4.08 12.27
CA GLY A 123 -13.31 3.77 12.35
C GLY A 123 -13.71 2.62 11.40
N LEU A 124 -13.17 2.61 10.18
CA LEU A 124 -13.44 1.55 9.21
C LEU A 124 -12.74 0.22 9.56
N LEU A 125 -11.60 0.26 10.26
CA LEU A 125 -10.84 -0.93 10.65
C LEU A 125 -11.44 -1.70 11.82
N TYR A 126 -11.90 -0.98 12.85
CA TYR A 126 -12.24 -1.59 14.13
C TYR A 126 -13.74 -1.73 14.36
N ASN A 127 -14.60 -1.09 13.55
CA ASN A 127 -16.06 -1.22 13.59
C ASN A 127 -16.68 -0.96 15.00
N GLU A 128 -15.88 -0.40 15.90
CA GLU A 128 -16.21 0.01 17.25
C GLU A 128 -16.28 1.54 17.28
N GLU A 129 -16.85 2.09 18.36
CA GLU A 129 -17.08 3.54 18.53
C GLU A 129 -15.87 4.33 18.03
N PHE A 130 -16.13 5.30 17.14
CA PHE A 130 -15.19 6.09 16.32
C PHE A 130 -14.05 6.81 17.07
N PHE A 131 -13.80 6.52 18.35
CA PHE A 131 -13.13 7.42 19.28
C PHE A 131 -12.30 6.74 20.39
N GLU A 132 -11.90 5.47 20.26
CA GLU A 132 -10.81 4.98 21.12
C GLU A 132 -9.51 5.74 20.80
N GLY A 133 -9.23 6.76 21.59
CA GLY A 133 -8.13 7.70 21.34
C GLY A 133 -6.77 7.05 21.22
N GLU A 134 -6.53 5.93 21.92
CA GLU A 134 -5.24 5.22 21.86
C GLU A 134 -4.99 4.57 20.50
N VAL A 135 -6.00 3.90 19.90
CA VAL A 135 -5.85 3.24 18.59
C VAL A 135 -5.67 4.29 17.47
N ILE A 136 -6.42 5.39 17.54
CA ILE A 136 -6.29 6.52 16.61
C ILE A 136 -4.89 7.13 16.73
N ASP A 137 -4.41 7.35 17.95
CA ASP A 137 -3.09 7.93 18.18
C ASP A 137 -1.98 7.01 17.65
N GLU A 138 -2.04 5.70 17.94
CA GLU A 138 -1.04 4.72 17.45
C GLU A 138 -0.95 4.67 15.92
N LEU A 139 -2.09 4.65 15.23
CA LEU A 139 -2.11 4.66 13.77
C LEU A 139 -1.59 6.00 13.23
N GLY A 140 -1.99 7.11 13.84
CA GLY A 140 -1.54 8.44 13.48
C GLY A 140 -0.02 8.60 13.60
N GLU A 141 0.58 8.15 14.70
CA GLU A 141 2.05 8.19 14.87
C GLU A 141 2.78 7.38 13.78
N LYS A 142 2.26 6.20 13.43
CA LYS A 142 2.81 5.39 12.33
C LYS A 142 2.74 6.14 11.00
N LEU A 143 1.59 6.72 10.68
CA LEU A 143 1.37 7.44 9.42
C LEU A 143 2.23 8.71 9.33
N VAL A 144 2.36 9.49 10.42
CA VAL A 144 3.26 10.66 10.47
C VAL A 144 4.68 10.27 10.08
N LYS A 145 5.19 9.16 10.65
CA LYS A 145 6.54 8.69 10.35
C LYS A 145 6.69 8.19 8.92
N GLU A 146 5.74 7.40 8.43
CA GLU A 146 5.83 6.79 7.10
C GLU A 146 5.65 7.83 5.97
N MET A 147 4.75 8.79 6.16
CA MET A 147 4.44 9.87 5.20
C MET A 147 5.29 11.13 5.41
N ALA A 148 6.11 11.17 6.48
CA ALA A 148 6.95 12.31 6.85
C ALA A 148 6.15 13.62 7.02
N ILE A 149 5.03 13.56 7.74
CA ILE A 149 4.17 14.72 7.99
C ILE A 149 4.86 15.70 8.95
N ASP A 150 4.91 16.98 8.58
CA ASP A 150 5.39 18.02 9.48
C ASP A 150 4.31 18.37 10.52
N LEU A 151 4.58 18.02 11.79
CA LEU A 151 3.68 18.27 12.90
C LEU A 151 3.86 19.65 13.54
N SER A 152 4.93 20.39 13.23
CA SER A 152 5.30 21.65 13.88
C SER A 152 4.12 22.63 14.03
N PRO A 153 3.87 23.20 15.23
CA PRO A 153 4.72 23.17 16.42
C PRO A 153 4.56 21.95 17.34
N HIS A 154 3.69 21.00 17.01
CA HIS A 154 3.38 19.84 17.84
C HIS A 154 4.48 18.77 17.72
N GLN A 155 4.69 17.98 18.77
CA GLN A 155 5.70 16.93 18.84
C GLN A 155 5.17 15.55 18.46
N SER A 156 3.86 15.35 18.55
CA SER A 156 3.21 14.06 18.31
C SER A 156 1.86 14.26 17.62
N PHE A 157 1.38 13.22 16.95
CA PHE A 157 0.04 13.22 16.35
C PHE A 157 -1.04 13.39 17.43
N ARG A 158 -0.85 12.73 18.59
CA ARG A 158 -1.75 12.89 19.74
C ARG A 158 -1.86 14.35 20.17
N GLU A 159 -0.74 15.05 20.30
CA GLU A 159 -0.74 16.47 20.69
C GLU A 159 -1.47 17.33 19.65
N LEU A 160 -1.16 17.12 18.36
CA LEU A 160 -1.85 17.79 17.25
C LEU A 160 -3.38 17.58 17.33
N ARG A 161 -3.84 16.35 17.55
CA ARG A 161 -5.26 15.98 17.62
C ARG A 161 -5.96 16.64 18.81
N LEU A 162 -5.33 16.64 19.98
CA LEU A 162 -5.91 17.25 21.19
C LEU A 162 -5.97 18.78 21.13
N CYS A 163 -5.07 19.40 20.38
CA CYS A 163 -5.01 20.86 20.21
C CYS A 163 -5.90 21.41 19.09
N LEU A 164 -6.52 20.55 18.27
CA LEU A 164 -7.43 20.92 17.17
C LEU A 164 -8.86 20.43 17.45
N PRO A 165 -9.64 21.13 18.30
CA PRO A 165 -10.99 20.69 18.68
C PRO A 165 -12.08 20.95 17.63
N GLU A 166 -11.81 21.71 16.56
CA GLU A 166 -12.81 22.14 15.56
C GLU A 166 -12.75 21.31 14.26
N ILE A 167 -12.63 19.99 14.36
CA ILE A 167 -12.57 19.11 13.18
C ILE A 167 -13.96 18.54 12.92
N ASP A 168 -14.55 18.91 11.78
CA ASP A 168 -15.78 18.31 11.27
C ASP A 168 -15.49 16.92 10.69
N MET A 169 -15.28 15.96 11.59
CA MET A 169 -15.01 14.57 11.21
C MET A 169 -16.23 13.89 10.56
N GLU A 170 -17.44 14.39 10.81
CA GLU A 170 -18.67 13.79 10.28
C GLU A 170 -18.83 14.11 8.79
N GLU A 171 -18.58 15.36 8.38
CA GLU A 171 -18.55 15.74 6.97
C GLU A 171 -17.44 15.01 6.20
N ASP A 172 -16.26 14.88 6.81
CA ASP A 172 -15.12 14.17 6.22
C ASP A 172 -15.41 12.68 6.03
N LEU A 173 -15.95 12.02 7.06
CA LEU A 173 -16.33 10.62 6.98
C LEU A 173 -17.42 10.40 5.94
N THR A 174 -18.42 11.28 5.88
CA THR A 174 -19.48 11.21 4.87
C THR A 174 -18.90 11.30 3.46
N SER A 175 -17.96 12.21 3.24
CA SER A 175 -17.27 12.37 1.96
C SER A 175 -16.48 11.11 1.56
N VAL A 176 -15.76 10.50 2.51
CA VAL A 176 -15.04 9.24 2.30
C VAL A 176 -15.99 8.09 1.99
N LEU A 177 -17.09 7.95 2.72
CA LEU A 177 -18.08 6.88 2.50
C LEU A 177 -18.81 7.01 1.15
N VAL A 178 -19.14 8.24 0.74
CA VAL A 178 -19.71 8.51 -0.58
C VAL A 178 -18.70 8.15 -1.68
N ASN A 179 -17.44 8.55 -1.52
CA ASN A 179 -16.39 8.20 -2.49
C ASN A 179 -16.17 6.68 -2.57
N PHE A 180 -16.09 6.00 -1.42
CA PHE A 180 -15.98 4.55 -1.34
C PHE A 180 -17.15 3.83 -2.05
N SER A 181 -18.37 4.31 -1.84
CA SER A 181 -19.56 3.73 -2.48
C SER A 181 -19.55 3.95 -4.00
N ASN A 182 -19.15 5.15 -4.45
CA ASN A 182 -19.02 5.46 -5.87
C ASN A 182 -17.93 4.62 -6.55
N GLU A 183 -16.82 4.35 -5.85
CA GLU A 183 -15.73 3.52 -6.34
C GLU A 183 -16.21 2.08 -6.59
N LEU A 184 -16.87 1.48 -5.59
CA LEU A 184 -17.45 0.14 -5.71
C LEU A 184 -18.47 0.03 -6.86
N MET A 185 -19.32 1.05 -7.02
CA MET A 185 -20.28 1.08 -8.11
C MET A 185 -19.61 1.24 -9.47
N SER A 186 -18.54 2.03 -9.55
CA SER A 186 -17.79 2.26 -10.80
C SER A 186 -17.03 1.00 -11.23
N GLU A 187 -16.37 0.31 -10.30
CA GLU A 187 -15.69 -0.97 -10.58
C GLU A 187 -16.68 -2.00 -11.14
N SER A 188 -17.87 -2.10 -10.55
CA SER A 188 -18.94 -3.00 -11.02
C SER A 188 -19.46 -2.61 -12.41
N ALA A 189 -19.75 -1.33 -12.63
CA ALA A 189 -20.28 -0.85 -13.90
C ALA A 189 -19.27 -0.98 -15.06
N ILE A 190 -17.98 -0.76 -14.81
CA ILE A 190 -16.93 -0.93 -15.81
C ILE A 190 -16.79 -2.42 -16.19
N ALA A 191 -16.83 -3.32 -15.20
CA ALA A 191 -16.79 -4.75 -15.44
C ALA A 191 -17.98 -5.23 -16.29
N ASP A 192 -19.17 -4.71 -16.03
CA ASP A 192 -20.40 -5.07 -16.75
C ASP A 192 -20.49 -4.45 -18.16
N ALA A 193 -19.97 -3.23 -18.35
CA ALA A 193 -20.14 -2.47 -19.59
C ALA A 193 -18.99 -2.60 -20.60
N ALA A 194 -17.94 -3.38 -20.30
CA ALA A 194 -16.73 -3.55 -21.12
C ALA A 194 -16.14 -2.20 -21.59
N ILE A 195 -16.23 -1.17 -20.74
CA ILE A 195 -15.77 0.18 -21.07
C ILE A 195 -14.24 0.17 -21.11
N SER A 196 -13.66 0.57 -22.25
CA SER A 196 -12.22 0.75 -22.35
C SER A 196 -11.80 2.00 -21.56
N ILE A 197 -11.06 1.79 -20.47
CA ILE A 197 -10.43 2.87 -19.71
C ILE A 197 -9.23 3.41 -20.51
N ASN A 198 -9.01 4.73 -20.47
CA ASN A 198 -7.82 5.35 -21.06
C ASN A 198 -6.54 4.84 -20.35
N SER A 199 -5.46 4.60 -21.12
CA SER A 199 -4.16 4.15 -20.61
C SER A 199 -3.59 5.05 -19.52
N ASP A 200 -3.79 6.36 -19.63
CA ASP A 200 -3.25 7.32 -18.65
C ASP A 200 -3.97 7.16 -17.29
N SER A 201 -5.29 7.04 -17.32
CA SER A 201 -6.10 6.80 -16.12
C SER A 201 -5.78 5.45 -15.48
N GLN A 202 -5.49 4.41 -16.29
CA GLN A 202 -5.05 3.12 -15.79
C GLN A 202 -3.66 3.20 -15.13
N LEU A 203 -2.75 4.02 -15.66
CA LEU A 203 -1.43 4.23 -15.07
C LEU A 203 -1.56 4.88 -13.69
N ASP A 204 -2.29 5.99 -13.59
CA ASP A 204 -2.49 6.72 -12.34
C ASP A 204 -3.14 5.84 -11.26
N GLU A 205 -4.15 5.06 -11.66
CA GLU A 205 -4.80 4.11 -10.77
C GLU A 205 -3.85 3.00 -10.30
N ASN A 206 -3.04 2.45 -11.20
CA ASN A 206 -2.06 1.43 -10.85
C ASN A 206 -1.00 1.97 -9.87
N ILE A 207 -0.52 3.20 -10.08
CA ILE A 207 0.43 3.84 -9.16
C ILE A 207 -0.20 4.08 -7.79
N ALA A 208 -1.45 4.56 -7.73
CA ALA A 208 -2.17 4.74 -6.48
C ALA A 208 -2.35 3.40 -5.72
N ASN A 209 -2.71 2.33 -6.43
CA ASN A 209 -2.82 0.99 -5.85
C ASN A 209 -1.46 0.49 -5.32
N MET A 210 -0.38 0.71 -6.07
CA MET A 210 0.98 0.37 -5.66
C MET A 210 1.45 1.14 -4.41
N GLN A 211 1.09 2.43 -4.29
CA GLN A 211 1.36 3.22 -3.08
C GLN A 211 0.57 2.70 -1.87
N CYS A 212 -0.67 2.27 -2.08
CA CYS A 212 -1.47 1.61 -1.04
C CYS A 212 -0.81 0.29 -0.60
N ASP A 213 -0.31 -0.52 -1.54
CA ASP A 213 0.43 -1.76 -1.23
C ASP A 213 1.70 -1.49 -0.41
N TYR A 214 2.42 -0.41 -0.71
CA TYR A 214 3.57 0.04 0.09
C TYR A 214 3.14 0.39 1.52
N LEU A 215 2.12 1.25 1.69
CA LEU A 215 1.62 1.66 3.01
C LEU A 215 1.10 0.49 3.83
N LEU A 216 0.23 -0.35 3.25
CA LEU A 216 -0.28 -1.56 3.87
C LEU A 216 0.86 -2.41 4.44
N THR A 217 1.92 -2.60 3.64
CA THR A 217 3.09 -3.38 4.04
C THR A 217 3.85 -2.69 5.18
N ARG A 218 4.03 -1.37 5.16
CA ARG A 218 4.73 -0.64 6.23
C ARG A 218 3.97 -0.62 7.55
N LEU A 219 2.65 -0.45 7.50
CA LEU A 219 1.80 -0.29 8.68
C LEU A 219 1.57 -1.60 9.44
N HIS A 220 1.71 -2.76 8.77
CA HIS A 220 1.57 -4.09 9.38
C HIS A 220 0.29 -4.25 10.21
N LEU A 221 -0.83 -3.75 9.69
CA LEU A 221 -2.11 -3.81 10.39
C LEU A 221 -2.75 -5.21 10.24
N PRO A 222 -3.44 -5.72 11.28
CA PRO A 222 -4.04 -7.06 11.28
C PRO A 222 -5.37 -7.09 10.53
N VAL A 223 -5.40 -6.59 9.29
CA VAL A 223 -6.61 -6.32 8.51
C VAL A 223 -6.52 -6.98 7.15
N ASP A 224 -7.66 -7.25 6.52
CA ASP A 224 -7.63 -7.82 5.17
C ASP A 224 -7.03 -6.82 4.16
N ASP A 225 -6.02 -7.28 3.41
CA ASP A 225 -5.24 -6.47 2.49
C ASP A 225 -6.12 -5.76 1.44
N ASP A 226 -7.14 -6.43 0.90
CA ASP A 226 -7.98 -5.89 -0.17
C ASP A 226 -8.93 -4.82 0.38
N GLN A 227 -9.54 -5.09 1.55
CA GLN A 227 -10.40 -4.12 2.24
C GLN A 227 -9.61 -2.87 2.64
N PHE A 228 -8.42 -3.04 3.22
CA PHE A 228 -7.60 -1.89 3.63
C PHE A 228 -7.08 -1.09 2.44
N ARG A 229 -6.74 -1.73 1.33
CA ARG A 229 -6.37 -1.01 0.10
C ARG A 229 -7.53 -0.13 -0.37
N LEU A 230 -8.75 -0.64 -0.39
CA LEU A 230 -9.93 0.11 -0.80
C LEU A 230 -10.21 1.28 0.16
N MET A 231 -10.04 1.08 1.48
CA MET A 231 -10.14 2.14 2.48
C MET A 231 -9.08 3.23 2.28
N LEU A 232 -7.82 2.87 2.05
CA LEU A 232 -6.74 3.83 1.77
C LEU A 232 -7.04 4.66 0.52
N LYS A 233 -7.54 4.02 -0.55
CA LYS A 233 -7.91 4.68 -1.81
C LYS A 233 -9.05 5.68 -1.58
N ALA A 234 -10.12 5.27 -0.90
CA ALA A 234 -11.24 6.15 -0.60
C ALA A 234 -10.86 7.32 0.32
N ALA A 235 -10.08 7.04 1.36
CA ALA A 235 -9.63 8.07 2.31
C ALA A 235 -8.64 9.06 1.68
N ALA A 236 -7.97 8.70 0.58
CA ALA A 236 -7.06 9.59 -0.14
C ALA A 236 -7.75 10.86 -0.68
N ILE A 237 -9.09 10.88 -0.81
CA ILE A 237 -9.83 12.10 -1.14
C ILE A 237 -9.60 13.24 -0.14
N LEU A 238 -9.33 12.90 1.13
CA LEU A 238 -9.02 13.88 2.18
C LEU A 238 -7.65 14.53 2.00
N ASN A 239 -6.82 14.00 1.10
CA ASN A 239 -5.50 14.53 0.75
C ASN A 239 -5.55 15.45 -0.49
N GLN A 240 -6.72 15.97 -0.85
CA GLN A 240 -6.84 16.99 -1.89
C GLN A 240 -6.50 18.38 -1.30
N PRO A 241 -5.79 19.26 -2.03
CA PRO A 241 -5.37 20.58 -1.56
C PRO A 241 -6.54 21.55 -1.32
#